data_AF-A0A075MN26-F1
#
_entry.id   AF-A0A075MN26-F1
#
_cell.length_a   1.000
_cell.length_b   1.000
_cell.length_c   1.000
_cell.angle_alpha   90.00
_cell.angle_beta   90.00
_cell.angle_gamma   90.00
#
_symmetry.space_group_name_H-M   'P 1'
#
loop_
_entity.id
_entity.type
_entity.pdbx_description
1 polymer ?
#
loop_
_entity_poly.entity_id
_entity_poly.type
_entity_poly.pdbx_seq_one_letter_code
_entity_poly.pdbx_strand_id
1 'polypeptide(L)' 'MKGGKGSKNNIANRGASAKVKEINGKKIIPVAYRGANVGHGNFIAGMYEDTKKLVLDPNGVPVPYQLV' A
#
# COMPACT_ATOMS: atom_id res chain seq x y z
N MET A 1 -3.22 15.25 34.63
CA MET A 1 -4.34 14.95 33.72
C MET A 1 -4.10 13.57 33.10
N LYS A 2 -5.01 12.63 33.32
CA LYS A 2 -4.90 11.22 32.89
C LYS A 2 -5.01 11.19 31.36
N GLY A 3 -3.91 10.96 30.66
CA GLY A 3 -3.87 10.93 29.19
C GLY A 3 -4.88 9.93 28.65
N GLY A 4 -5.97 10.43 28.08
CA GLY A 4 -6.97 9.60 27.42
C GLY A 4 -6.27 8.81 26.34
N LYS A 5 -6.32 7.47 26.42
CA LYS A 5 -5.78 6.60 25.37
C LYS A 5 -6.52 6.95 24.08
N GLY A 6 -5.84 7.66 23.18
CA GLY A 6 -6.35 7.93 21.84
C GLY A 6 -6.88 6.62 21.24
N SER A 7 -8.05 6.69 20.62
CA SER A 7 -8.69 5.52 20.01
C SER A 7 -7.66 4.76 19.16
N LYS A 8 -7.50 3.46 19.41
CA LYS A 8 -6.60 2.57 18.65
C LYS A 8 -6.96 2.53 17.15
N ASN A 9 -8.14 3.03 16.80
CA ASN A 9 -8.64 3.11 15.44
C ASN A 9 -8.45 4.48 14.77
N ASN A 10 -7.77 5.44 15.42
CA ASN A 10 -7.48 6.72 14.78
C ASN A 10 -6.29 6.58 13.81
N ILE A 11 -6.55 6.73 12.51
CA ILE A 11 -5.54 6.66 11.44
C ILE A 11 -4.44 7.71 11.66
N ALA A 12 -4.79 8.89 12.23
CA ALA A 12 -3.83 9.95 12.53
C ALA A 12 -2.78 9.55 13.59
N ASN A 13 -3.07 8.54 14.43
CA ASN A 13 -2.14 7.98 15.40
C ASN A 13 -1.31 6.81 14.84
N ARG A 14 -1.67 6.29 13.66
CA ARG A 14 -0.85 5.31 12.96
C ARG A 14 0.27 6.11 12.28
N GLY A 15 1.52 5.68 12.45
CA GLY A 15 2.70 6.39 11.94
C GLY A 15 2.68 6.59 10.42
N ALA A 16 3.76 7.15 9.87
CA ALA A 16 3.87 7.51 8.44
C ALA A 16 3.39 6.43 7.44
N SER A 17 3.47 5.15 7.82
CA SER A 17 2.99 3.99 7.06
C SER A 17 1.47 3.90 6.83
N ALA A 18 0.66 4.70 7.54
CA ALA A 18 -0.80 4.74 7.39
C ALA A 18 -1.31 5.91 6.53
N LYS A 19 -0.40 6.75 6.02
CA LYS A 19 -0.76 7.77 5.04
C LYS A 19 -1.13 7.08 3.72
N VAL A 20 -2.18 7.58 3.08
CA VAL A 20 -2.54 7.19 1.72
C VAL A 20 -1.38 7.57 0.82
N LYS A 21 -0.82 6.59 0.12
CA LYS A 21 0.24 6.81 -0.86
C LYS A 21 -0.40 7.15 -2.20
N GLU A 22 0.23 8.04 -2.95
CA GLU A 22 -0.26 8.50 -4.26
C GLU A 22 0.87 8.47 -5.28
N ILE A 23 0.63 7.90 -6.46
CA ILE A 23 1.54 7.95 -7.60
C ILE A 23 0.85 8.72 -8.72
N ASN A 24 1.50 9.77 -9.25
CA ASN A 24 0.97 10.59 -10.34
C ASN A 24 -0.46 11.11 -10.06
N GLY A 25 -0.74 11.50 -8.81
CA GLY A 25 -2.06 11.98 -8.37
C GLY A 25 -3.13 10.89 -8.25
N LYS A 26 -2.77 9.61 -8.39
CA LYS A 26 -3.68 8.48 -8.19
C LYS A 26 -3.38 7.80 -6.86
N LYS A 27 -4.41 7.62 -6.05
CA LYS A 27 -4.31 6.89 -4.78
C LYS A 27 -3.95 5.44 -5.02
N ILE A 28 -3.08 4.93 -4.17
CA ILE A 28 -2.72 3.53 -4.17
C ILE A 28 -3.08 2.88 -2.83
N ILE A 29 -3.57 1.65 -2.92
CA ILE A 29 -3.93 0.82 -1.77
C ILE A 29 -3.01 -0.40 -1.73
N PRO A 30 -2.68 -0.89 -0.52
CA PRO A 30 -1.96 -2.14 -0.36
C PRO A 30 -2.86 -3.33 -0.72
N VAL A 31 -2.42 -4.17 -1.65
CA VAL A 31 -3.10 -5.42 -2.02
C VAL A 31 -2.16 -6.62 -1.90
N ALA A 32 -2.69 -7.76 -1.49
CA ALA A 32 -1.92 -9.00 -1.47
C ALA A 32 -1.68 -9.49 -2.91
N TYR A 33 -0.41 -9.52 -3.33
CA TYR A 33 0.01 -10.06 -4.61
C TYR A 33 0.57 -11.47 -4.42
N ARG A 34 0.05 -12.42 -5.21
CA ARG A 34 0.45 -13.83 -5.20
C ARG A 34 1.14 -14.20 -6.50
N GLY A 35 2.43 -13.88 -6.58
CA GLY A 35 3.26 -14.11 -7.75
C GLY A 35 4.13 -15.36 -7.70
N ALA A 36 3.95 -16.24 -6.71
CA ALA A 36 4.74 -17.46 -6.56
C ALA A 36 4.77 -18.32 -7.84
N ASN A 37 3.65 -18.40 -8.56
CA ASN A 37 3.54 -19.18 -9.80
C ASN A 37 4.21 -18.53 -11.03
N VAL A 38 4.63 -17.25 -10.92
CA VAL A 38 5.29 -16.50 -11.99
C VAL A 38 6.73 -16.08 -11.61
N GLY A 39 7.27 -16.63 -10.52
CA GLY A 39 8.65 -16.34 -10.07
C GLY A 39 8.84 -15.00 -9.35
N HIS A 40 7.78 -14.23 -9.11
CA HIS A 40 7.85 -12.93 -8.42
C HIS A 40 7.76 -13.03 -6.89
N GLY A 41 7.38 -14.19 -6.35
CA GLY A 41 7.12 -14.37 -4.93
C GLY A 41 5.79 -13.75 -4.45
N ASN A 42 5.55 -13.79 -3.14
CA ASN A 42 4.33 -13.24 -2.53
C ASN A 42 4.71 -11.99 -1.73
N PHE A 43 4.00 -10.88 -1.97
CA PHE A 43 4.26 -9.63 -1.28
C PHE A 43 3.02 -8.73 -1.30
N ILE A 44 3.08 -7.60 -0.60
CA ILE A 44 2.04 -6.56 -0.67
C ILE A 44 2.40 -5.61 -1.81
N ALA A 45 1.63 -5.62 -2.88
CA ALA A 45 1.80 -4.73 -4.02
C ALA A 45 0.97 -3.45 -3.85
N GLY A 46 1.38 -2.37 -4.52
CA GLY A 46 0.53 -1.21 -4.70
C GLY A 46 -0.51 -1.45 -5.79
N MET A 47 -1.76 -1.05 -5.56
CA MET A 47 -2.83 -1.06 -6.56
C MET A 47 -3.49 0.31 -6.62
N TYR A 48 -3.72 0.85 -7.81
CA TYR A 48 -4.45 2.10 -7.97
C TYR A 48 -5.91 1.94 -7.54
N GLU A 49 -6.39 2.82 -6.67
CA GLU A 49 -7.76 2.80 -6.14
C GLU A 49 -8.80 2.94 -7.26
N ASP A 50 -8.61 3.92 -8.16
CA ASP A 50 -9.55 4.22 -9.25
C ASP A 50 -9.65 3.10 -10.30
N THR A 51 -8.50 2.59 -10.75
CA THR A 51 -8.46 1.66 -11.89
C THR A 51 -8.43 0.20 -11.48
N LYS A 52 -8.21 -0.08 -10.19
CA LYS A 52 -7.98 -1.42 -9.64
C LYS A 52 -6.84 -2.18 -10.34
N LYS A 53 -5.94 -1.46 -11.02
CA LYS A 53 -4.75 -2.02 -11.67
C LYS A 53 -3.58 -2.00 -10.71
N LEU A 54 -2.72 -3.02 -10.80
CA LEU A 54 -1.47 -3.04 -10.06
C LEU A 54 -0.55 -1.91 -10.53
N VAL A 55 0.19 -1.35 -9.59
CA VAL A 55 1.33 -0.49 -9.88
C VAL A 55 2.43 -1.39 -10.43
N LEU A 56 2.83 -1.18 -11.68
CA LEU A 56 3.88 -1.95 -12.33
C LEU A 56 5.12 -1.07 -12.52
N ASP A 57 6.28 -1.68 -12.37
CA ASP A 57 7.58 -1.14 -12.77
C ASP A 57 7.69 -1.09 -14.31
N PRO A 58 8.62 -0.33 -14.92
CA PRO A 58 8.85 -0.36 -16.37
C PRO A 58 9.08 -1.76 -16.95
N ASN A 59 9.55 -2.71 -16.14
CA ASN A 59 9.73 -4.11 -16.52
C ASN A 59 8.44 -4.95 -16.48
N GLY A 60 7.29 -4.35 -16.15
CA GLY A 60 6.00 -5.05 -16.03
C GLY A 60 5.82 -5.84 -14.72
N VAL A 61 6.73 -5.68 -13.76
CA VAL A 61 6.68 -6.36 -12.45
C VAL A 61 5.90 -5.51 -11.44
N PRO A 62 4.99 -6.09 -10.63
CA PRO A 62 4.28 -5.31 -9.63
C PRO A 62 5.21 -4.74 -8.57
N VAL A 63 5.02 -3.45 -8.26
CA VAL A 63 5.85 -2.75 -7.28
C VAL A 63 5.35 -3.04 -5.86
N PRO A 64 6.22 -3.46 -4.93
CA PRO A 64 5.87 -3.60 -3.52
C PRO A 64 5.36 -2.28 -2.93
N TYR A 65 4.24 -2.31 -2.21
CA TYR A 65 3.61 -1.13 -1.60
C TYR A 65 4.55 -0.37 -0.66
N GLN A 66 5.54 -1.05 -0.07
CA GLN A 66 6.56 -0.42 0.78
C GLN A 66 7.53 0.47 -0.02
N LEU A 67 7.81 0.12 -1.28
CA LEU A 67 8.78 0.80 -2.15
C LEU A 67 8.15 1.94 -2.98
N VAL A 68 6.82 1.97 -3.07
CA VAL A 68 6.08 3.13 -3.56
C VAL A 68 6.12 4.26 -2.54
#